data_AF-A0A0S8J2Q0-F1
#
_entry.id   AF-A0A0S8J2Q0-F1
#
_cell.length_a   1.000
_cell.length_b   1.000
_cell.length_c   1.000
_cell.angle_alpha   90.00
_cell.angle_beta   90.00
_cell.angle_gamma   90.00
#
_symmetry.space_group_name_H-M   'P 1'
#
loop_
_entity.id
_entity.type
_entity.pdbx_description
1 polymer ?
#
loop_
_entity_poly.entity_id
_entity_poly.type
_entity_poly.pdbx_seq_one_letter_code
_entity_poly.pdbx_strand_id
1 'polypeptide(L)'
;FGFSVSGAGDVYGDGYDDLIIGARFNDVGGDNAGRAYVYSGKTGGLLYTLTGEAAGDNFGVSVSGAGDVDNDGYFDLIVGANGNDAGGSSAGRAYVYSGQTGGLLYTFTGEAQYDYFGHSVSGAGDVDNDGHFDLIVGAYINDAGGSDAGRAYVYSGQTGGLLYTFTGEAANDYFGYSVSGAGDVNGDGYFDLIVGANGNDAGGSDAGRAYVYSGQTGNLLYTFTGEAVGDNFGISVSRAGDVDGDGYSDLIVGAYFAGGNVAGRAYVYSGQTGDFLYTFPGEAAGDYFGCSVSGAGDLDNDGYFDLIVGAWRNDAGGTNAGRAYVYTCQPYPCGDVNGDEVIDLADPICLANYYFGKPCSINPWASDANCDTMANLGDAIIVANVYFGKPGFELNCCP
;
A
#
# COMPACT_ATOMS: atom_id res chain seq x y z
N PHE A 1 -3.89 -16.93 -14.08
CA PHE A 1 -2.69 -16.13 -14.39
C PHE A 1 -3.05 -14.67 -14.17
N GLY A 2 -2.20 -13.89 -13.50
CA GLY A 2 -2.50 -12.50 -13.15
C GLY A 2 -3.47 -12.33 -11.98
N PHE A 3 -3.54 -13.31 -11.06
CA PHE A 3 -4.35 -13.15 -9.85
C PHE A 3 -3.70 -12.15 -8.88
N SER A 4 -2.36 -12.18 -8.82
CA SER A 4 -1.50 -11.23 -8.11
C SER A 4 -0.34 -10.85 -9.02
N VAL A 5 0.18 -9.65 -8.85
CA VAL A 5 1.30 -9.09 -9.61
C VAL A 5 2.07 -8.13 -8.72
N SER A 6 3.40 -8.10 -8.86
CA SER A 6 4.25 -7.13 -8.17
C SER A 6 5.54 -6.90 -8.95
N GLY A 7 6.16 -5.74 -8.74
CA GLY A 7 7.56 -5.53 -9.10
C GLY A 7 8.43 -6.51 -8.31
N ALA A 8 9.37 -7.14 -9.00
CA ALA A 8 10.31 -8.07 -8.40
C ALA A 8 11.65 -7.43 -8.02
N GLY A 9 11.87 -6.15 -8.39
CA GLY A 9 13.20 -5.54 -8.42
C GLY A 9 14.06 -6.14 -9.54
N ASP A 10 15.31 -5.71 -9.66
CA ASP A 10 16.26 -6.28 -10.63
C ASP A 10 16.78 -7.63 -10.13
N VAL A 11 16.18 -8.73 -10.61
CA VAL A 11 16.49 -10.07 -10.07
C VAL A 11 17.71 -10.70 -10.72
N TYR A 12 18.26 -10.10 -11.78
CA TYR A 12 19.41 -10.68 -12.50
C TYR A 12 20.43 -9.64 -13.01
N GLY A 13 20.38 -8.41 -12.49
CA GLY A 13 21.41 -7.37 -12.58
C GLY A 13 21.52 -6.72 -13.94
N ASP A 14 20.40 -6.60 -14.67
CA ASP A 14 20.40 -5.99 -16.00
C ASP A 14 20.05 -4.49 -16.02
N GLY A 15 19.82 -3.93 -14.82
CA GLY A 15 19.54 -2.54 -14.53
C GLY A 15 18.06 -2.16 -14.62
N TYR A 16 17.14 -3.13 -14.75
CA TYR A 16 15.71 -2.90 -14.86
C TYR A 16 14.95 -3.75 -13.85
N ASP A 17 13.93 -3.18 -13.22
CA ASP A 17 13.04 -3.93 -12.36
C ASP A 17 12.25 -4.97 -13.16
N ASP A 18 12.17 -6.18 -12.61
CA ASP A 18 11.45 -7.31 -13.18
C ASP A 18 10.05 -7.45 -12.61
N LEU A 19 9.30 -8.42 -13.10
CA LEU A 19 7.89 -8.63 -12.76
C LEU A 19 7.66 -10.06 -12.26
N ILE A 20 6.95 -10.21 -11.13
CA ILE A 20 6.42 -11.50 -10.69
C ILE A 20 4.89 -11.53 -10.82
N ILE A 21 4.36 -12.63 -11.36
CA ILE A 21 2.92 -12.81 -11.62
C ILE A 21 2.44 -14.14 -11.04
N GLY A 22 1.44 -14.09 -10.17
CA GLY A 22 0.77 -15.24 -9.57
C GLY A 22 -0.34 -15.85 -10.43
N ALA A 23 -0.46 -17.18 -10.36
CA ALA A 23 -1.47 -17.97 -11.05
C ALA A 23 -1.98 -19.10 -10.14
N ARG A 24 -2.63 -18.73 -9.03
CA ARG A 24 -3.09 -19.65 -7.97
C ARG A 24 -3.90 -20.87 -8.41
N PHE A 25 -4.63 -20.80 -9.52
CA PHE A 25 -5.45 -21.91 -10.04
C PHE A 25 -4.80 -22.63 -11.22
N ASN A 26 -3.47 -22.59 -11.31
CA ASN A 26 -2.77 -23.40 -12.31
C ASN A 26 -2.72 -24.86 -11.84
N ASP A 27 -3.03 -25.80 -12.73
CA ASP A 27 -3.15 -27.22 -12.36
C ASP A 27 -1.85 -28.04 -12.51
N VAL A 28 -0.72 -27.40 -12.83
CA VAL A 28 0.57 -28.09 -12.87
C VAL A 28 0.98 -28.40 -11.43
N GLY A 29 1.16 -29.70 -11.12
CA GLY A 29 1.37 -30.17 -9.75
C GLY A 29 0.10 -30.70 -9.07
N GLY A 30 -1.06 -30.56 -9.74
CA GLY A 30 -2.38 -31.00 -9.26
C GLY A 30 -3.41 -29.86 -9.36
N ASP A 31 -4.70 -30.20 -9.25
CA ASP A 31 -5.79 -29.22 -9.34
C ASP A 31 -5.56 -28.03 -8.39
N ASN A 32 -5.53 -26.80 -8.91
CA ASN A 32 -5.24 -25.57 -8.15
C ASN A 32 -3.93 -25.61 -7.32
N ALA A 33 -2.91 -26.33 -7.78
CA ALA A 33 -1.61 -26.29 -7.12
C ALA A 33 -0.97 -24.90 -7.17
N GLY A 34 -1.16 -24.20 -8.29
CA GLY A 34 -0.74 -22.83 -8.50
C GLY A 34 0.69 -22.70 -9.05
N ARG A 35 0.99 -21.53 -9.63
CA ARG A 35 2.31 -21.16 -10.16
C ARG A 35 2.58 -19.67 -9.99
N ALA A 36 3.85 -19.30 -9.98
CA ALA A 36 4.30 -17.91 -10.16
C ALA A 36 5.31 -17.83 -11.31
N TYR A 37 5.26 -16.76 -12.08
CA TYR A 37 6.08 -16.52 -13.25
C TYR A 37 6.87 -15.24 -13.07
N VAL A 38 8.17 -15.27 -13.36
CA VAL A 38 9.04 -14.11 -13.26
C VAL A 38 9.45 -13.70 -14.67
N TYR A 39 9.24 -12.44 -15.02
CA TYR A 39 9.52 -11.89 -16.35
C TYR A 39 10.50 -10.73 -16.25
N SER A 40 11.41 -10.70 -17.23
CA SER A 40 12.32 -9.59 -17.45
C SER A 40 11.55 -8.29 -17.71
N GLY A 41 11.77 -7.25 -16.92
CA GLY A 41 11.20 -5.93 -17.18
C GLY A 41 11.77 -5.27 -18.44
N LYS A 42 13.03 -5.59 -18.77
CA LYS A 42 13.70 -5.08 -19.96
C LYS A 42 13.22 -5.70 -21.26
N THR A 43 13.00 -7.01 -21.28
CA THR A 43 12.76 -7.78 -22.51
C THR A 43 11.38 -8.40 -22.61
N GLY A 44 10.65 -8.50 -21.49
CA GLY A 44 9.41 -9.28 -21.37
C GLY A 44 9.64 -10.80 -21.44
N GLY A 45 10.89 -11.27 -21.46
CA GLY A 45 11.24 -12.69 -21.49
C GLY A 45 10.95 -13.36 -20.15
N LEU A 46 10.46 -14.60 -20.19
CA LEU A 46 10.26 -15.43 -19.00
C LEU A 46 11.64 -15.84 -18.43
N LEU A 47 11.89 -15.51 -17.17
CA LEU A 47 13.11 -15.84 -16.42
C LEU A 47 12.93 -17.16 -15.66
N TYR A 48 11.91 -17.21 -14.79
CA TYR A 48 11.63 -18.36 -13.93
C TYR A 48 10.18 -18.77 -14.01
N THR A 49 9.94 -20.05 -13.72
CA THR A 49 8.62 -20.47 -13.30
C THR A 49 8.67 -21.33 -12.05
N LEU A 50 8.00 -20.82 -11.02
CA LEU A 50 7.88 -21.42 -9.70
C LEU A 50 6.55 -22.17 -9.65
N THR A 51 6.56 -23.39 -9.10
CA THR A 51 5.40 -24.30 -9.16
C THR A 51 5.03 -24.72 -7.75
N GLY A 52 3.73 -24.66 -7.44
CA GLY A 52 3.18 -25.14 -6.17
C GLY A 52 3.44 -26.64 -5.96
N GLU A 53 3.48 -27.06 -4.70
CA GLU A 53 3.92 -28.40 -4.33
C GLU A 53 2.84 -29.45 -4.56
N ALA A 54 1.57 -29.12 -4.26
CA ALA A 54 0.45 -30.06 -4.29
C ALA A 54 -0.88 -29.40 -4.70
N ALA A 55 -1.86 -30.24 -5.07
CA ALA A 55 -3.22 -29.79 -5.39
C ALA A 55 -3.84 -29.01 -4.22
N GLY A 56 -4.52 -27.91 -4.53
CA GLY A 56 -5.21 -27.07 -3.55
C GLY A 56 -4.34 -26.04 -2.84
N ASP A 57 -3.01 -26.06 -3.04
CA ASP A 57 -2.08 -25.14 -2.36
C ASP A 57 -2.32 -23.66 -2.69
N ASN A 58 -2.92 -23.37 -3.85
CA ASN A 58 -3.13 -22.02 -4.36
C ASN A 58 -1.83 -21.19 -4.47
N PHE A 59 -0.70 -21.82 -4.78
CA PHE A 59 0.60 -21.13 -4.88
C PHE A 59 0.56 -19.98 -5.90
N GLY A 60 1.04 -18.81 -5.50
CA GLY A 60 0.89 -17.57 -6.26
C GLY A 60 -0.47 -16.90 -6.04
N VAL A 61 -1.11 -17.13 -4.87
CA VAL A 61 -2.26 -16.32 -4.42
C VAL A 61 -1.84 -14.89 -4.12
N SER A 62 -0.63 -14.71 -3.60
CA SER A 62 0.02 -13.41 -3.40
C SER A 62 1.50 -13.56 -3.76
N VAL A 63 2.07 -12.53 -4.39
CA VAL A 63 3.46 -12.48 -4.84
C VAL A 63 4.01 -11.08 -4.58
N SER A 64 5.28 -10.98 -4.22
CA SER A 64 5.99 -9.70 -4.11
C SER A 64 7.49 -9.87 -4.37
N GLY A 65 8.16 -8.78 -4.75
CA GLY A 65 9.59 -8.66 -4.51
C GLY A 65 9.87 -8.66 -3.00
N ALA A 66 10.94 -9.33 -2.61
CA ALA A 66 11.33 -9.49 -1.22
C ALA A 66 12.49 -8.56 -0.80
N GLY A 67 13.11 -7.85 -1.74
CA GLY A 67 14.41 -7.21 -1.51
C GLY A 67 15.56 -8.22 -1.62
N ASP A 68 16.79 -7.82 -1.35
CA ASP A 68 17.95 -8.73 -1.34
C ASP A 68 18.01 -9.48 0.01
N VAL A 69 17.41 -10.66 0.07
CA VAL A 69 17.24 -11.43 1.31
C VAL A 69 18.52 -12.19 1.64
N ASP A 70 19.19 -12.76 0.63
CA ASP A 70 20.41 -13.54 0.82
C ASP A 70 21.72 -12.73 0.67
N ASN A 71 21.63 -11.43 0.42
CA ASN A 71 22.74 -10.48 0.25
C ASN A 71 23.69 -10.86 -0.90
N ASP A 72 23.13 -11.40 -1.98
CA ASP A 72 23.87 -11.72 -3.21
C ASP A 72 23.98 -10.54 -4.19
N GLY A 73 23.31 -9.42 -3.89
CA GLY A 73 23.27 -8.19 -4.68
C GLY A 73 22.12 -8.11 -5.67
N TYR A 74 21.18 -9.06 -5.64
CA TYR A 74 20.01 -9.13 -6.52
C TYR A 74 18.73 -9.20 -5.68
N PHE A 75 17.63 -8.70 -6.23
CA PHE A 75 16.36 -8.77 -5.52
C PHE A 75 15.79 -10.18 -5.54
N ASP A 76 15.22 -10.61 -4.43
CA ASP A 76 14.58 -11.90 -4.22
C ASP A 76 13.06 -11.80 -4.29
N LEU A 77 12.40 -12.95 -4.17
CA LEU A 77 10.97 -13.11 -4.42
C LEU A 77 10.29 -13.79 -3.25
N ILE A 78 9.10 -13.34 -2.88
CA ILE A 78 8.22 -14.05 -1.94
C ILE A 78 6.90 -14.45 -2.60
N VAL A 79 6.44 -15.68 -2.33
CA VAL A 79 5.21 -16.25 -2.88
C VAL A 79 4.39 -16.93 -1.79
N GLY A 80 3.10 -16.57 -1.71
CA GLY A 80 2.13 -17.19 -0.83
C GLY A 80 1.42 -18.39 -1.44
N ALA A 81 1.09 -19.38 -0.60
CA ALA A 81 0.30 -20.57 -0.91
C ALA A 81 -0.65 -20.86 0.27
N ASN A 82 -1.70 -20.07 0.38
CA ASN A 82 -2.58 -20.08 1.55
C ASN A 82 -3.42 -21.35 1.70
N GLY A 83 -3.52 -22.18 0.66
CA GLY A 83 -4.24 -23.46 0.72
C GLY A 83 -3.38 -24.64 1.16
N ASN A 84 -2.06 -24.44 1.36
CA ASN A 84 -1.15 -25.55 1.65
C ASN A 84 -1.43 -26.22 3.01
N ASP A 85 -1.28 -27.55 3.04
CA ASP A 85 -1.70 -28.39 4.16
C ASP A 85 -0.58 -28.79 5.15
N ALA A 86 0.66 -28.30 4.97
CA ALA A 86 1.81 -28.79 5.75
C ALA A 86 1.69 -28.53 7.27
N GLY A 87 1.01 -27.45 7.67
CA GLY A 87 0.69 -27.11 9.06
C GLY A 87 -0.67 -27.63 9.55
N GLY A 88 -1.38 -28.42 8.73
CA GLY A 88 -2.80 -28.74 8.89
C GLY A 88 -3.61 -28.24 7.70
N SER A 89 -4.87 -28.68 7.56
CA SER A 89 -5.73 -28.33 6.43
C SER A 89 -5.77 -26.83 6.17
N SER A 90 -5.29 -26.37 5.03
CA SER A 90 -5.18 -24.96 4.63
C SER A 90 -4.56 -24.07 5.71
N ALA A 91 -3.56 -24.59 6.43
CA ALA A 91 -2.74 -23.78 7.32
C ALA A 91 -1.95 -22.72 6.54
N GLY A 92 -1.56 -23.05 5.32
CA GLY A 92 -0.88 -22.17 4.38
C GLY A 92 0.65 -22.17 4.53
N ARG A 93 1.33 -21.68 3.49
CA ARG A 93 2.80 -21.49 3.44
C ARG A 93 3.17 -20.20 2.70
N ALA A 94 4.35 -19.70 2.99
CA ALA A 94 5.04 -18.69 2.19
C ALA A 94 6.45 -19.20 1.84
N TYR A 95 6.91 -18.87 0.63
CA TYR A 95 8.16 -19.34 0.06
C TYR A 95 8.98 -18.15 -0.41
N VAL A 96 10.28 -18.17 -0.12
CA VAL A 96 11.23 -17.15 -0.57
C VAL A 96 12.18 -17.78 -1.56
N TYR A 97 12.38 -17.14 -2.70
CA TYR A 97 13.25 -17.62 -3.77
C TYR A 97 14.29 -16.57 -4.11
N SER A 98 15.53 -17.02 -4.30
CA SER A 98 16.60 -16.20 -4.83
C SER A 98 16.19 -15.70 -6.22
N GLY A 99 16.23 -14.40 -6.44
CA GLY A 99 15.94 -13.83 -7.75
C GLY A 99 17.02 -14.16 -8.77
N GLN A 100 18.28 -14.21 -8.34
CA GLN A 100 19.40 -14.53 -9.21
C GLN A 100 19.37 -15.97 -9.73
N THR A 101 18.95 -16.93 -8.89
CA THR A 101 19.07 -18.36 -9.21
C THR A 101 17.73 -19.09 -9.38
N GLY A 102 16.64 -18.50 -8.90
CA GLY A 102 15.35 -19.19 -8.73
C GLY A 102 15.37 -20.28 -7.64
N GLY A 103 16.46 -20.37 -6.86
CA GLY A 103 16.61 -21.33 -5.77
C GLY A 103 15.76 -20.97 -4.55
N LEU A 104 15.21 -21.97 -3.87
CA LEU A 104 14.45 -21.77 -2.64
C LEU A 104 15.39 -21.37 -1.49
N LEU A 105 15.13 -20.22 -0.87
CA LEU A 105 15.86 -19.70 0.30
C LEU A 105 15.18 -20.10 1.60
N TYR A 106 13.90 -19.76 1.74
CA TYR A 106 13.12 -20.04 2.94
C TYR A 106 11.75 -20.64 2.63
N THR A 107 11.24 -21.34 3.62
CA THR A 107 9.84 -21.71 3.70
C THR A 107 9.33 -21.46 5.10
N PHE A 108 8.22 -20.73 5.18
CA PHE A 108 7.44 -20.54 6.39
C PHE A 108 6.11 -21.29 6.29
N THR A 109 5.70 -21.93 7.39
CA THR A 109 4.49 -22.76 7.47
C THR A 109 3.55 -22.18 8.50
N GLY A 110 2.26 -22.07 8.15
CA GLY A 110 1.20 -21.64 9.05
C GLY A 110 1.07 -22.54 10.27
N GLU A 111 0.61 -21.97 11.39
CA GLU A 111 0.65 -22.62 12.70
C GLU A 111 -0.46 -23.67 12.87
N ALA A 112 -1.66 -23.39 12.36
CA ALA A 112 -2.82 -24.25 12.53
C ALA A 112 -3.68 -24.33 11.26
N GLN A 113 -4.55 -25.36 11.23
CA GLN A 113 -5.53 -25.54 10.16
C GLN A 113 -6.37 -24.26 9.96
N TYR A 114 -6.66 -23.97 8.71
CA TYR A 114 -7.45 -22.84 8.26
C TYR A 114 -6.87 -21.49 8.63
N ASP A 115 -5.61 -21.33 9.05
CA ASP A 115 -5.04 -20.00 9.25
C ASP A 115 -4.85 -19.22 7.94
N TYR A 116 -4.80 -19.92 6.79
CA TYR A 116 -4.50 -19.37 5.46
C TYR A 116 -3.25 -18.48 5.44
N PHE A 117 -2.20 -18.88 6.16
CA PHE A 117 -0.90 -18.21 6.16
C PHE A 117 -0.34 -18.09 4.72
N GLY A 118 0.21 -16.93 4.37
CA GLY A 118 0.61 -16.63 3.00
C GLY A 118 -0.54 -16.15 2.12
N HIS A 119 -1.65 -15.72 2.70
CA HIS A 119 -2.73 -15.06 1.95
C HIS A 119 -2.26 -13.73 1.34
N SER A 120 -1.51 -12.95 2.12
CA SER A 120 -0.79 -11.75 1.68
C SER A 120 0.67 -11.88 2.09
N VAL A 121 1.59 -11.53 1.20
CA VAL A 121 3.04 -11.54 1.43
C VAL A 121 3.66 -10.25 0.88
N SER A 122 4.72 -9.77 1.52
CA SER A 122 5.54 -8.68 0.97
C SER A 122 6.97 -8.73 1.53
N GLY A 123 7.92 -8.14 0.81
CA GLY A 123 9.16 -7.66 1.43
C GLY A 123 8.83 -6.57 2.45
N ALA A 124 9.53 -6.59 3.58
CA ALA A 124 9.33 -5.66 4.68
C ALA A 124 10.40 -4.56 4.73
N GLY A 125 11.49 -4.66 3.95
CA GLY A 125 12.69 -3.85 4.18
C GLY A 125 13.57 -4.46 5.27
N ASP A 126 14.63 -3.77 5.68
CA ASP A 126 15.48 -4.22 6.80
C ASP A 126 14.86 -3.74 8.12
N VAL A 127 14.05 -4.60 8.74
CA VAL A 127 13.21 -4.28 9.90
C VAL A 127 14.02 -4.30 11.18
N ASP A 128 15.03 -5.16 11.29
CA ASP A 128 15.90 -5.28 12.47
C ASP A 128 17.31 -4.65 12.30
N ASN A 129 17.59 -4.05 11.13
CA ASN A 129 18.82 -3.35 10.77
C ASN A 129 20.04 -4.28 10.81
N ASP A 130 19.86 -5.52 10.36
CA ASP A 130 20.93 -6.53 10.24
C ASP A 130 21.63 -6.53 8.87
N GLY A 131 21.14 -5.70 7.94
CA GLY A 131 21.64 -5.53 6.58
C GLY A 131 21.01 -6.47 5.56
N HIS A 132 20.01 -7.29 5.92
CA HIS A 132 19.22 -8.11 5.01
C HIS A 132 17.79 -7.60 4.91
N PHE A 133 17.14 -7.84 3.77
CA PHE A 133 15.72 -7.53 3.65
C PHE A 133 14.86 -8.60 4.34
N ASP A 134 13.94 -8.15 5.17
CA ASP A 134 13.00 -8.97 5.92
C ASP A 134 11.67 -9.13 5.20
N LEU A 135 10.79 -9.93 5.78
CA LEU A 135 9.60 -10.45 5.12
C LEU A 135 8.39 -10.31 6.03
N ILE A 136 7.23 -9.94 5.48
CA ILE A 136 5.96 -9.94 6.21
C ILE A 136 4.94 -10.86 5.54
N VAL A 137 4.22 -11.63 6.36
CA VAL A 137 3.23 -12.61 5.92
C VAL A 137 1.95 -12.53 6.75
N GLY A 138 0.80 -12.50 6.09
CA GLY A 138 -0.53 -12.50 6.70
C GLY A 138 -1.17 -13.90 6.80
N ALA A 139 -1.88 -14.13 7.91
CA ALA A 139 -2.74 -15.29 8.17
C ALA A 139 -4.09 -14.77 8.71
N TYR A 140 -4.93 -14.31 7.78
CA TYR A 140 -6.04 -13.41 8.09
C TYR A 140 -7.20 -14.02 8.87
N ILE A 141 -7.24 -15.34 9.05
CA ILE A 141 -8.26 -15.99 9.90
C ILE A 141 -7.65 -16.84 11.02
N ASN A 142 -6.42 -16.54 11.42
CA ASN A 142 -5.86 -17.14 12.63
C ASN A 142 -6.68 -16.78 13.88
N ASP A 143 -6.86 -17.75 14.77
CA ASP A 143 -7.79 -17.64 15.90
C ASP A 143 -7.17 -17.12 17.22
N ALA A 144 -5.88 -16.73 17.24
CA ALA A 144 -5.19 -16.39 18.49
C ALA A 144 -5.80 -15.17 19.22
N GLY A 145 -6.38 -14.22 18.47
CA GLY A 145 -7.08 -13.03 18.99
C GLY A 145 -8.60 -13.24 19.18
N GLY A 146 -9.12 -14.42 18.86
CA GLY A 146 -10.56 -14.70 18.68
C GLY A 146 -10.83 -15.34 17.33
N SER A 147 -12.03 -15.91 17.13
CA SER A 147 -12.40 -16.58 15.87
C SER A 147 -12.16 -15.67 14.67
N ASP A 148 -11.35 -16.09 13.71
CA ASP A 148 -11.02 -15.34 12.51
C ASP A 148 -10.47 -13.92 12.79
N ALA A 149 -9.80 -13.71 13.93
CA ALA A 149 -9.23 -12.41 14.30
C ALA A 149 -8.04 -12.04 13.40
N GLY A 150 -7.25 -13.04 13.00
CA GLY A 150 -6.12 -12.90 12.09
C GLY A 150 -4.78 -12.56 12.78
N ARG A 151 -3.68 -12.81 12.06
CA ARG A 151 -2.30 -12.50 12.47
C ARG A 151 -1.44 -12.04 11.29
N ALA A 152 -0.40 -11.28 11.60
CA ALA A 152 0.72 -10.99 10.70
C ALA A 152 2.06 -11.36 11.38
N TYR A 153 3.01 -11.84 10.57
CA TYR A 153 4.28 -12.37 11.00
C TYR A 153 5.41 -11.70 10.23
N VAL A 154 6.48 -11.33 10.94
CA VAL A 154 7.68 -10.73 10.34
C VAL A 154 8.84 -11.69 10.53
N TYR A 155 9.56 -12.00 9.47
CA TYR A 155 10.69 -12.92 9.48
C TYR A 155 11.96 -12.23 9.01
N SER A 156 13.07 -12.48 9.72
CA SER A 156 14.41 -12.01 9.37
C SER A 156 14.86 -12.65 8.06
N GLY A 157 15.33 -11.83 7.13
CA GLY A 157 15.92 -12.28 5.88
C GLY A 157 17.24 -13.00 6.06
N GLN A 158 18.04 -12.58 7.05
CA GLN A 158 19.33 -13.20 7.35
C GLN A 158 19.18 -14.62 7.94
N THR A 159 18.22 -14.81 8.83
CA THR A 159 18.14 -16.02 9.66
C THR A 159 16.94 -16.91 9.36
N GLY A 160 15.91 -16.37 8.70
CA GLY A 160 14.57 -16.98 8.64
C GLY A 160 13.87 -17.04 10.00
N GLY A 161 14.41 -16.36 11.02
CA GLY A 161 13.85 -16.32 12.37
C GLY A 161 12.65 -15.38 12.45
N LEU A 162 11.69 -15.69 13.31
CA LEU A 162 10.55 -14.81 13.58
C LEU A 162 11.01 -13.59 14.39
N LEU A 163 10.79 -12.39 13.85
CA LEU A 163 11.06 -11.11 14.50
C LEU A 163 9.84 -10.64 15.30
N TYR A 164 8.70 -10.55 14.63
CA TYR A 164 7.45 -10.07 15.24
C TYR A 164 6.25 -10.94 14.91
N THR A 165 5.31 -10.92 15.84
CA THR A 165 3.95 -11.41 15.64
C THR A 165 3.00 -10.30 16.07
N PHE A 166 2.08 -9.96 15.18
CA PHE A 166 0.96 -9.07 15.48
C PHE A 166 -0.35 -9.87 15.40
N THR A 167 -1.24 -9.65 16.36
CA THR A 167 -2.49 -10.38 16.49
C THR A 167 -3.67 -9.43 16.42
N GLY A 168 -4.69 -9.79 15.65
CA GLY A 168 -5.94 -9.06 15.55
C GLY A 168 -6.63 -8.88 16.90
N GLU A 169 -7.41 -7.81 17.03
CA GLU A 169 -7.97 -7.38 18.32
C GLU A 169 -9.20 -8.21 18.72
N ALA A 170 -10.04 -8.56 17.76
CA ALA A 170 -11.31 -9.24 17.98
C ALA A 170 -11.66 -10.21 16.84
N ALA A 171 -12.71 -11.02 17.10
CA ALA A 171 -13.18 -12.02 16.15
C ALA A 171 -13.75 -11.36 14.87
N ASN A 172 -13.47 -11.95 13.71
CA ASN A 172 -13.82 -11.46 12.36
C ASN A 172 -13.16 -10.14 11.94
N ASP A 173 -12.13 -9.68 12.64
CA ASP A 173 -11.39 -8.49 12.22
C ASP A 173 -10.59 -8.71 10.92
N TYR A 174 -10.25 -9.96 10.63
CA TYR A 174 -9.43 -10.37 9.49
C TYR A 174 -8.05 -9.69 9.44
N PHE A 175 -7.41 -9.48 10.59
CA PHE A 175 -6.10 -8.84 10.68
C PHE A 175 -5.03 -9.63 9.91
N GLY A 176 -4.24 -8.96 9.07
CA GLY A 176 -3.30 -9.63 8.17
C GLY A 176 -3.94 -10.06 6.84
N TYR A 177 -5.14 -9.57 6.52
CA TYR A 177 -5.73 -9.72 5.19
C TYR A 177 -4.83 -9.13 4.10
N SER A 178 -4.29 -7.94 4.38
CA SER A 178 -3.27 -7.29 3.56
C SER A 178 -2.09 -6.88 4.43
N VAL A 179 -0.87 -7.00 3.89
CA VAL A 179 0.38 -6.64 4.57
C VAL A 179 1.35 -6.00 3.59
N SER A 180 2.17 -5.06 4.08
CA SER A 180 3.29 -4.48 3.32
C SER A 180 4.36 -3.96 4.27
N GLY A 181 5.62 -3.89 3.83
CA GLY A 181 6.57 -2.93 4.40
C GLY A 181 6.05 -1.51 4.17
N ALA A 182 6.27 -0.63 5.14
CA ALA A 182 5.85 0.77 5.13
C ALA A 182 6.99 1.74 4.78
N GLY A 183 8.25 1.29 4.80
CA GLY A 183 9.40 2.19 4.80
C GLY A 183 9.69 2.69 6.22
N ASP A 184 10.70 3.52 6.40
CA ASP A 184 10.94 4.22 7.66
C ASP A 184 9.97 5.41 7.74
N VAL A 185 8.82 5.22 8.39
CA VAL A 185 7.77 6.25 8.41
C VAL A 185 7.96 7.22 9.57
N ASN A 186 8.69 6.82 10.61
CA ASN A 186 8.90 7.64 11.81
C ASN A 186 10.31 8.28 11.90
N GLY A 187 11.22 7.95 10.96
CA GLY A 187 12.58 8.46 10.87
C GLY A 187 13.55 7.88 11.90
N ASP A 188 13.28 6.71 12.45
CA ASP A 188 14.14 6.05 13.42
C ASP A 188 15.26 5.21 12.78
N GLY A 189 15.27 5.10 11.46
CA GLY A 189 16.24 4.37 10.66
C GLY A 189 15.93 2.88 10.47
N TYR A 190 14.75 2.41 10.88
CA TYR A 190 14.27 1.05 10.71
C TYR A 190 13.06 1.02 9.78
N PHE A 191 12.91 -0.05 8.99
CA PHE A 191 11.74 -0.19 8.14
C PHE A 191 10.51 -0.60 8.98
N ASP A 192 9.44 0.18 8.86
CA ASP A 192 8.16 -0.06 9.52
C ASP A 192 7.22 -0.93 8.67
N LEU A 193 6.07 -1.26 9.24
CA LEU A 193 5.16 -2.28 8.70
C LEU A 193 3.72 -1.77 8.70
N ILE A 194 2.94 -2.09 7.67
CA ILE A 194 1.50 -1.81 7.63
C ILE A 194 0.69 -3.10 7.45
N VAL A 195 -0.40 -3.22 8.21
CA VAL A 195 -1.28 -4.38 8.23
C VAL A 195 -2.75 -3.95 8.19
N GLY A 196 -3.53 -4.57 7.30
CA GLY A 196 -4.98 -4.35 7.19
C GLY A 196 -5.81 -5.38 7.97
N ALA A 197 -6.94 -4.91 8.51
CA ALA A 197 -7.97 -5.70 9.19
C ALA A 197 -9.35 -5.23 8.70
N ASN A 198 -9.74 -5.71 7.53
CA ASN A 198 -10.88 -5.14 6.80
C ASN A 198 -12.26 -5.49 7.38
N GLY A 199 -12.34 -6.40 8.36
CA GLY A 199 -13.58 -6.72 9.08
C GLY A 199 -13.71 -6.03 10.43
N ASN A 200 -12.74 -5.21 10.84
CA ASN A 200 -12.78 -4.60 12.17
C ASN A 200 -13.96 -3.63 12.36
N ASP A 201 -14.56 -3.68 13.56
CA ASP A 201 -15.83 -3.00 13.86
C ASP A 201 -15.69 -1.63 14.55
N ALA A 202 -14.48 -1.09 14.75
CA ALA A 202 -14.28 0.13 15.55
C ALA A 202 -14.98 1.37 14.96
N GLY A 203 -15.09 1.45 13.62
CA GLY A 203 -15.83 2.49 12.89
C GLY A 203 -17.32 2.16 12.65
N GLY A 204 -17.80 1.02 13.17
CA GLY A 204 -19.07 0.39 12.79
C GLY A 204 -18.84 -0.99 12.17
N SER A 205 -19.90 -1.80 12.07
CA SER A 205 -19.82 -3.17 11.52
C SER A 205 -19.05 -3.21 10.20
N ASP A 206 -17.98 -4.00 10.13
CA ASP A 206 -17.13 -4.16 8.94
C ASP A 206 -16.62 -2.83 8.35
N ALA A 207 -16.43 -1.79 9.18
CA ALA A 207 -15.84 -0.52 8.73
C ALA A 207 -14.37 -0.72 8.31
N GLY A 208 -13.66 -1.58 9.05
CA GLY A 208 -12.28 -1.96 8.80
C GLY A 208 -11.25 -1.02 9.44
N ARG A 209 -10.00 -1.50 9.58
CA ARG A 209 -8.85 -0.75 10.10
C ARG A 209 -7.55 -1.09 9.35
N ALA A 210 -6.59 -0.18 9.43
CA ALA A 210 -5.19 -0.43 9.10
C ALA A 210 -4.30 0.02 10.27
N TYR A 211 -3.18 -0.70 10.45
CA TYR A 211 -2.28 -0.57 11.58
C TYR A 211 -0.85 -0.41 11.09
N VAL A 212 -0.12 0.52 11.68
CA VAL A 212 1.30 0.75 11.36
C VAL A 212 2.13 0.39 12.59
N TYR A 213 3.11 -0.49 12.43
CA TYR A 213 3.99 -0.95 13.50
C TYR A 213 5.43 -0.55 13.24
N SER A 214 6.10 -0.10 14.31
CA SER A 214 7.52 0.23 14.30
C SER A 214 8.35 -1.02 14.05
N GLY A 215 9.26 -0.97 13.08
CA GLY A 215 10.23 -2.04 12.83
C GLY A 215 11.22 -2.19 13.96
N GLN A 216 11.68 -1.09 14.54
CA GLN A 216 12.62 -1.09 15.66
C GLN A 216 12.06 -1.76 16.93
N THR A 217 10.79 -1.49 17.25
CA THR A 217 10.24 -1.82 18.57
C THR A 217 9.08 -2.81 18.55
N GLY A 218 8.46 -3.03 17.38
CA GLY A 218 7.20 -3.75 17.26
C GLY A 218 5.99 -3.01 17.87
N ASN A 219 6.15 -1.76 18.31
CA ASN A 219 5.06 -0.99 18.89
C ASN A 219 4.16 -0.42 17.79
N LEU A 220 2.88 -0.27 18.11
CA LEU A 220 1.93 0.42 17.24
C LEU A 220 2.27 1.91 17.15
N LEU A 221 2.48 2.40 15.92
CA LEU A 221 2.69 3.81 15.59
C LEU A 221 1.33 4.49 15.30
N TYR A 222 0.59 3.95 14.34
CA TYR A 222 -0.68 4.52 13.89
C TYR A 222 -1.79 3.50 13.79
N THR A 223 -3.01 4.00 13.93
CA THR A 223 -4.25 3.29 13.63
C THR A 223 -5.08 4.19 12.72
N PHE A 224 -5.51 3.64 11.60
CA PHE A 224 -6.49 4.26 10.71
C PHE A 224 -7.78 3.45 10.75
N THR A 225 -8.91 4.12 10.90
CA THR A 225 -10.23 3.50 11.06
C THR A 225 -11.14 3.91 9.92
N GLY A 226 -11.82 2.93 9.31
CA GLY A 226 -12.82 3.16 8.27
C GLY A 226 -13.95 4.07 8.75
N GLU A 227 -14.48 4.86 7.83
CA GLU A 227 -15.40 5.98 8.14
C GLU A 227 -16.83 5.51 8.38
N ALA A 228 -17.27 4.44 7.71
CA ALA A 228 -18.63 3.94 7.76
C ALA A 228 -18.74 2.42 7.76
N VAL A 229 -19.92 1.95 8.19
CA VAL A 229 -20.31 0.53 8.19
C VAL A 229 -20.14 -0.10 6.81
N GLY A 230 -19.40 -1.19 6.74
CA GLY A 230 -19.20 -2.00 5.54
C GLY A 230 -18.22 -1.43 4.53
N ASP A 231 -17.45 -0.39 4.86
CA ASP A 231 -16.45 0.20 3.95
C ASP A 231 -15.32 -0.78 3.59
N ASN A 232 -15.06 -1.78 4.45
CA ASN A 232 -13.95 -2.73 4.36
C ASN A 232 -12.58 -2.03 4.21
N PHE A 233 -12.37 -0.96 4.97
CA PHE A 233 -11.10 -0.24 5.01
C PHE A 233 -9.96 -1.15 5.48
N GLY A 234 -8.81 -1.11 4.81
CA GLY A 234 -7.68 -2.01 5.10
C GLY A 234 -7.72 -3.32 4.31
N ILE A 235 -8.59 -3.43 3.30
CA ILE A 235 -8.57 -4.57 2.37
C ILE A 235 -7.27 -4.68 1.57
N SER A 236 -6.65 -3.54 1.29
CA SER A 236 -5.37 -3.42 0.59
C SER A 236 -4.62 -2.28 1.24
N VAL A 237 -3.34 -2.51 1.50
CA VAL A 237 -2.42 -1.55 2.11
C VAL A 237 -1.11 -1.58 1.34
N SER A 238 -0.42 -0.45 1.26
CA SER A 238 0.92 -0.39 0.67
C SER A 238 1.66 0.85 1.16
N ARG A 239 2.99 0.83 1.01
CA ARG A 239 3.80 2.05 1.03
C ARG A 239 3.46 2.87 -0.21
N ALA A 240 3.10 4.13 0.00
CA ALA A 240 2.86 5.10 -1.07
C ALA A 240 4.18 5.68 -1.62
N GLY A 241 5.22 5.74 -0.77
CA GLY A 241 6.42 6.55 -1.03
C GLY A 241 6.23 7.95 -0.45
N ASP A 242 7.17 8.85 -0.63
CA ASP A 242 7.06 10.24 -0.17
C ASP A 242 6.18 11.04 -1.16
N VAL A 243 4.88 11.14 -0.88
CA VAL A 243 3.91 11.73 -1.80
C VAL A 243 3.63 13.21 -1.51
N ASP A 244 4.06 13.69 -0.33
CA ASP A 244 3.93 15.09 0.07
C ASP A 244 5.28 15.84 0.15
N GLY A 245 6.40 15.13 -0.02
CA GLY A 245 7.75 15.67 -0.10
C GLY A 245 8.35 16.03 1.25
N ASP A 246 7.85 15.46 2.34
CA ASP A 246 8.35 15.71 3.69
C ASP A 246 9.63 14.91 4.05
N GLY A 247 10.03 13.99 3.16
CA GLY A 247 11.20 13.13 3.30
C GLY A 247 10.92 11.77 3.95
N TYR A 248 9.66 11.47 4.29
CA TYR A 248 9.22 10.23 4.92
C TYR A 248 8.34 9.43 3.97
N SER A 249 8.28 8.11 4.15
CA SER A 249 7.41 7.28 3.32
C SER A 249 5.96 7.36 3.79
N ASP A 250 5.04 7.68 2.91
CA ASP A 250 3.61 7.72 3.17
C ASP A 250 2.93 6.36 2.95
N LEU A 251 1.65 6.31 3.29
CA LEU A 251 0.86 5.09 3.36
C LEU A 251 -0.42 5.22 2.55
N ILE A 252 -0.77 4.20 1.78
CA ILE A 252 -2.05 4.14 1.06
C ILE A 252 -2.87 2.94 1.51
N VAL A 253 -4.17 3.19 1.72
CA VAL A 253 -5.14 2.19 2.20
C VAL A 253 -6.41 2.21 1.34
N GLY A 254 -6.85 1.04 0.89
CA GLY A 254 -8.08 0.86 0.12
C GLY A 254 -9.30 0.52 0.98
N ALA A 255 -10.48 0.98 0.54
CA ALA A 255 -11.79 0.63 1.08
C ALA A 255 -12.78 0.47 -0.10
N TYR A 256 -12.79 -0.71 -0.72
CA TYR A 256 -13.49 -0.93 -1.99
C TYR A 256 -15.01 -0.97 -1.87
N PHE A 257 -15.55 -1.01 -0.65
CA PHE A 257 -16.99 -0.93 -0.40
C PHE A 257 -17.45 0.46 0.04
N ALA A 258 -16.53 1.39 0.27
CA ALA A 258 -16.85 2.74 0.67
C ALA A 258 -17.58 3.54 -0.43
N GLY A 259 -18.25 4.61 -0.01
CA GLY A 259 -18.95 5.54 -0.91
C GLY A 259 -20.31 5.04 -1.40
N GLY A 260 -21.04 5.92 -2.10
CA GLY A 260 -22.42 5.65 -2.53
C GLY A 260 -22.52 4.45 -3.47
N ASN A 261 -23.27 3.43 -3.06
CA ASN A 261 -23.46 2.17 -3.81
C ASN A 261 -22.14 1.47 -4.20
N VAL A 262 -21.16 1.40 -3.28
CA VAL A 262 -19.96 0.56 -3.48
C VAL A 262 -19.07 1.07 -4.62
N ALA A 263 -18.92 2.39 -4.71
CA ALA A 263 -17.98 2.99 -5.68
C ALA A 263 -16.53 2.70 -5.32
N GLY A 264 -16.23 2.64 -4.02
CA GLY A 264 -14.92 2.43 -3.44
C GLY A 264 -14.14 3.73 -3.21
N ARG A 265 -13.14 3.67 -2.33
CA ARG A 265 -12.22 4.77 -2.01
C ARG A 265 -10.79 4.25 -1.78
N ALA A 266 -9.81 5.11 -1.99
CA ALA A 266 -8.46 4.97 -1.47
C ALA A 266 -8.10 6.20 -0.64
N TYR A 267 -7.31 6.00 0.40
CA TYR A 267 -6.91 7.00 1.39
C TYR A 267 -5.40 7.00 1.53
N VAL A 268 -4.80 8.18 1.61
CA VAL A 268 -3.36 8.37 1.80
C VAL A 268 -3.13 9.09 3.12
N TYR A 269 -2.16 8.61 3.88
CA TYR A 269 -1.80 9.14 5.18
C TYR A 269 -0.30 9.42 5.23
N SER A 270 0.08 10.51 5.90
CA SER A 270 1.47 10.86 6.13
C SER A 270 2.13 9.78 6.96
N GLY A 271 3.30 9.33 6.53
CA GLY A 271 4.13 8.43 7.32
C GLY A 271 4.63 9.09 8.60
N GLN A 272 5.05 10.35 8.50
CA GLN A 272 5.66 11.08 9.60
C GLN A 272 4.68 11.38 10.73
N THR A 273 3.47 11.80 10.42
CA THR A 273 2.51 12.29 11.42
C THR A 273 1.30 11.38 11.61
N GLY A 274 1.01 10.52 10.65
CA GLY A 274 -0.24 9.76 10.59
C GLY A 274 -1.45 10.61 10.18
N ASP A 275 -1.24 11.86 9.76
CA ASP A 275 -2.32 12.73 9.30
C ASP A 275 -2.87 12.26 7.95
N PHE A 276 -4.14 12.53 7.72
CA PHE A 276 -4.77 12.27 6.42
C PHE A 276 -4.28 13.27 5.37
N LEU A 277 -3.83 12.78 4.21
CA LEU A 277 -3.34 13.60 3.10
C LEU A 277 -4.36 13.67 1.97
N TYR A 278 -4.75 12.51 1.41
CA TYR A 278 -5.57 12.44 0.19
C TYR A 278 -6.65 11.38 0.28
N THR A 279 -7.78 11.64 -0.38
CA THR A 279 -8.76 10.59 -0.69
C THR A 279 -9.11 10.62 -2.17
N PHE A 280 -9.17 9.44 -2.76
CA PHE A 280 -9.58 9.23 -4.15
C PHE A 280 -10.89 8.47 -4.17
N PRO A 281 -12.00 9.08 -4.62
CA PRO A 281 -13.27 8.38 -4.77
C PRO A 281 -13.33 7.57 -6.06
N GLY A 282 -13.97 6.40 -6.02
CA GLY A 282 -14.34 5.66 -7.22
C GLY A 282 -15.32 6.44 -8.10
N GLU A 283 -15.21 6.25 -9.43
CA GLU A 283 -15.97 7.03 -10.42
C GLU A 283 -17.47 6.71 -10.40
N ALA A 284 -17.85 5.43 -10.27
CA ALA A 284 -19.22 4.98 -10.34
C ALA A 284 -19.55 3.88 -9.32
N ALA A 285 -20.84 3.77 -9.02
CA ALA A 285 -21.39 2.73 -8.16
C ALA A 285 -21.05 1.32 -8.68
N GLY A 286 -20.52 0.46 -7.80
CA GLY A 286 -20.21 -0.92 -8.14
C GLY A 286 -18.88 -1.11 -8.88
N ASP A 287 -17.99 -0.11 -8.87
CA ASP A 287 -16.65 -0.18 -9.49
C ASP A 287 -15.61 -0.85 -8.59
N TYR A 288 -15.81 -0.85 -7.27
CA TYR A 288 -14.92 -1.44 -6.27
C TYR A 288 -13.51 -0.81 -6.30
N PHE A 289 -13.43 0.52 -6.45
CA PHE A 289 -12.18 1.27 -6.44
C PHE A 289 -11.46 1.15 -5.09
N GLY A 290 -10.15 0.97 -5.09
CA GLY A 290 -9.39 0.69 -3.86
C GLY A 290 -9.37 -0.79 -3.48
N CYS A 291 -9.73 -1.69 -4.40
CA CYS A 291 -9.55 -3.14 -4.20
C CYS A 291 -8.08 -3.56 -4.18
N SER A 292 -7.22 -2.74 -4.78
CA SER A 292 -5.76 -2.88 -4.77
C SER A 292 -5.15 -1.48 -4.84
N VAL A 293 -4.16 -1.23 -3.99
CA VAL A 293 -3.40 0.02 -3.93
C VAL A 293 -1.91 -0.27 -3.92
N SER A 294 -1.10 0.62 -4.49
CA SER A 294 0.35 0.58 -4.43
C SER A 294 0.93 1.97 -4.65
N GLY A 295 2.11 2.25 -4.08
CA GLY A 295 2.98 3.29 -4.64
C GLY A 295 3.42 2.88 -6.06
N ALA A 296 3.66 3.87 -6.91
CA ALA A 296 4.04 3.69 -8.31
C ALA A 296 5.46 4.21 -8.60
N GLY A 297 6.15 4.77 -7.59
CA GLY A 297 7.40 5.50 -7.80
C GLY A 297 7.14 6.88 -8.41
N ASP A 298 8.20 7.65 -8.65
CA ASP A 298 8.12 8.91 -9.38
C ASP A 298 8.08 8.62 -10.90
N LEU A 299 6.89 8.58 -11.49
CA LEU A 299 6.71 8.16 -12.89
C LEU A 299 6.93 9.31 -13.87
N ASP A 300 6.68 10.55 -13.46
CA ASP A 300 6.84 11.73 -14.30
C ASP A 300 8.15 12.50 -14.04
N ASN A 301 8.95 12.06 -13.06
CA ASN A 301 10.24 12.60 -12.65
C ASN A 301 10.13 14.03 -12.08
N ASP A 302 9.06 14.31 -11.34
CA ASP A 302 8.84 15.59 -10.67
C ASP A 302 9.46 15.66 -9.26
N GLY A 303 9.93 14.52 -8.74
CA GLY A 303 10.55 14.38 -7.42
C GLY A 303 9.61 13.83 -6.34
N TYR A 304 8.37 13.48 -6.67
CA TYR A 304 7.35 12.98 -5.75
C TYR A 304 6.91 11.58 -6.15
N PHE A 305 6.50 10.79 -5.16
CA PHE A 305 6.04 9.44 -5.45
C PHE A 305 4.57 9.46 -5.92
N ASP A 306 4.31 8.71 -6.99
CA ASP A 306 2.98 8.55 -7.55
C ASP A 306 2.27 7.33 -6.98
N LEU A 307 0.97 7.25 -7.24
CA LEU A 307 0.09 6.21 -6.72
C LEU A 307 -0.62 5.45 -7.83
N ILE A 308 -0.89 4.17 -7.60
CA ILE A 308 -1.75 3.37 -8.47
C ILE A 308 -2.87 2.70 -7.68
N VAL A 309 -4.09 2.80 -8.19
CA VAL A 309 -5.30 2.23 -7.57
C VAL A 309 -6.13 1.45 -8.58
N GLY A 310 -6.59 0.27 -8.19
CA GLY A 310 -7.43 -0.60 -9.01
C GLY A 310 -8.92 -0.49 -8.71
N ALA A 311 -9.74 -0.64 -9.75
CA ALA A 311 -11.20 -0.81 -9.69
C ALA A 311 -11.60 -1.96 -10.64
N TRP A 312 -11.62 -3.19 -10.12
CA TRP A 312 -11.74 -4.40 -10.95
C TRP A 312 -13.11 -4.58 -11.62
N ARG A 313 -14.12 -3.79 -11.25
CA ARG A 313 -15.46 -3.80 -11.85
C ARG A 313 -15.84 -2.55 -12.62
N ASN A 314 -14.90 -1.63 -12.82
CA ASN A 314 -15.18 -0.43 -13.61
C ASN A 314 -15.64 -0.76 -15.04
N ASP A 315 -16.61 0.03 -15.52
CA ASP A 315 -17.35 -0.22 -16.76
C ASP A 315 -16.86 0.60 -17.98
N ALA A 316 -15.85 1.47 -17.83
CA ALA A 316 -15.45 2.42 -18.89
C ALA A 316 -14.97 1.73 -20.20
N GLY A 317 -14.48 0.49 -20.10
CA GLY A 317 -14.08 -0.37 -21.22
C GLY A 317 -15.13 -1.42 -21.65
N GLY A 318 -16.33 -1.39 -21.08
CA GLY A 318 -17.35 -2.45 -21.16
C GLY A 318 -17.67 -3.03 -19.79
N THR A 319 -18.74 -3.83 -19.69
CA THR A 319 -19.23 -4.37 -18.40
C THR A 319 -18.14 -5.11 -17.61
N ASN A 320 -17.81 -4.59 -16.42
CA ASN A 320 -16.74 -5.04 -15.53
C ASN A 320 -15.40 -5.25 -16.24
N ALA A 321 -15.04 -4.40 -17.20
CA ALA A 321 -13.75 -4.49 -17.88
C ALA A 321 -12.57 -4.23 -16.92
N GLY A 322 -12.84 -3.50 -15.83
CA GLY A 322 -11.85 -3.10 -14.85
C GLY A 322 -11.02 -1.90 -15.32
N ARG A 323 -10.44 -1.17 -14.36
CA ARG A 323 -9.57 -0.04 -14.62
C ARG A 323 -8.49 0.08 -13.53
N ALA A 324 -7.30 0.51 -13.94
CA ALA A 324 -6.26 1.00 -13.04
C ALA A 324 -6.10 2.52 -13.26
N TYR A 325 -5.91 3.23 -12.16
CA TYR A 325 -5.75 4.67 -12.10
C TYR A 325 -4.35 4.97 -11.60
N VAL A 326 -3.61 5.78 -12.34
CA VAL A 326 -2.33 6.34 -11.88
C VAL A 326 -2.59 7.79 -11.50
N TYR A 327 -2.21 8.17 -10.30
CA TYR A 327 -2.29 9.53 -9.78
C TYR A 327 -0.87 10.05 -9.63
N THR A 328 -0.56 11.11 -10.37
CA THR A 328 0.70 11.83 -10.20
C THR A 328 0.56 12.77 -9.01
N CYS A 329 1.42 12.62 -8.02
CA CYS A 329 1.42 13.48 -6.84
C CYS A 329 2.38 14.64 -7.09
N GLN A 330 1.93 15.87 -6.90
CA GLN A 330 2.73 17.06 -7.19
C GLN A 330 2.70 17.98 -5.97
N PRO A 331 3.80 18.69 -5.66
CA PRO A 331 3.79 19.70 -4.64
C PRO A 331 2.98 20.88 -5.16
N TYR A 332 2.01 21.32 -4.37
CA TYR A 332 1.44 22.63 -4.59
C TYR A 332 2.20 23.61 -3.70
N PRO A 333 2.93 24.59 -4.26
CA PRO A 333 3.52 25.63 -3.46
C PRO A 333 2.41 26.27 -2.63
N CYS A 334 2.52 26.23 -1.31
CA CYS A 334 1.49 26.84 -0.47
C CYS A 334 1.29 28.30 -0.90
N GLY A 335 0.05 28.71 -1.17
CA GLY A 335 -0.26 30.03 -1.72
C GLY A 335 -0.25 30.13 -3.26
N ASP A 336 0.12 29.09 -4.00
CA ASP A 336 -0.17 28.96 -5.45
C ASP A 336 -1.64 28.57 -5.64
N VAL A 337 -2.49 29.58 -5.50
CA VAL A 337 -3.94 29.47 -5.61
C VAL A 337 -4.32 29.07 -7.03
N ASN A 338 -3.61 29.55 -8.05
CA ASN A 338 -4.06 29.41 -9.43
C ASN A 338 -3.50 28.15 -10.13
N GLY A 339 -2.55 27.46 -9.49
CA GLY A 339 -2.00 26.17 -9.92
C GLY A 339 -1.05 26.30 -11.10
N ASP A 340 -0.34 27.43 -11.20
CA ASP A 340 0.68 27.67 -12.24
C ASP A 340 2.11 27.53 -11.72
N GLU A 341 2.27 26.98 -10.51
CA GLU A 341 3.54 26.70 -9.81
C GLU A 341 4.32 27.97 -9.45
N VAL A 342 3.69 29.15 -9.50
CA VAL A 342 4.33 30.43 -9.22
C VAL A 342 3.50 31.23 -8.24
N ILE A 343 4.02 31.42 -7.03
CA ILE A 343 3.38 32.32 -6.05
C ILE A 343 3.61 33.78 -6.46
N ASP A 344 2.60 34.41 -7.03
CA ASP A 344 2.62 35.82 -7.40
C ASP A 344 1.34 36.59 -7.03
N LEU A 345 1.07 37.71 -7.69
CA LEU A 345 -0.13 38.51 -7.43
C LEU A 345 -1.40 37.92 -8.04
N ALA A 346 -1.27 37.03 -9.02
CA ALA A 346 -2.38 36.31 -9.62
C ALA A 346 -3.07 35.41 -8.60
N ASP A 347 -2.34 34.82 -7.67
CA ASP A 347 -2.89 33.93 -6.64
C ASP A 347 -3.87 34.61 -5.67
N PRO A 348 -3.48 35.65 -4.91
CA PRO A 348 -4.39 36.32 -4.00
C PRO A 348 -5.53 37.01 -4.77
N ILE A 349 -5.31 37.43 -6.02
CA ILE A 349 -6.38 37.96 -6.88
C ILE A 349 -7.36 36.86 -7.28
N CYS A 350 -6.86 35.67 -7.64
CA CYS A 350 -7.66 34.50 -7.99
C CYS A 350 -8.54 34.07 -6.81
N LEU A 351 -7.94 33.97 -5.62
CA LEU A 351 -8.65 33.56 -4.40
C LEU A 351 -9.71 34.58 -3.99
N ALA A 352 -9.38 35.88 -4.05
CA ALA A 352 -10.35 36.92 -3.80
C ALA A 352 -11.51 36.89 -4.80
N ASN A 353 -11.22 36.67 -6.10
CA ASN A 353 -12.27 36.53 -7.12
C ASN A 353 -13.17 35.33 -6.83
N TYR A 354 -12.59 34.17 -6.51
CA TYR A 354 -13.33 32.97 -6.13
C TYR A 354 -14.25 33.22 -4.92
N TYR A 355 -13.72 33.82 -3.85
CA TYR A 355 -14.49 34.16 -2.65
C TYR A 355 -15.68 35.09 -2.93
N PHE A 356 -15.53 36.05 -3.86
CA PHE A 356 -16.61 36.94 -4.29
C PHE A 356 -17.52 36.35 -5.38
N GLY A 357 -17.41 35.05 -5.69
CA GLY A 357 -18.23 34.36 -6.69
C GLY A 357 -17.92 34.76 -8.14
N LYS A 358 -16.72 35.27 -8.40
CA LYS A 358 -16.21 35.55 -9.75
C LYS A 358 -15.42 34.35 -10.29
N PRO A 359 -15.29 34.20 -11.62
CA PRO A 359 -14.58 33.07 -12.19
C PRO A 359 -13.09 33.16 -11.87
N CYS A 360 -12.61 32.24 -11.05
CA CYS A 360 -11.24 31.78 -11.01
C CYS A 360 -11.27 30.31 -10.59
N SER A 361 -10.43 29.47 -11.22
CA SER A 361 -10.21 28.11 -10.74
C SER A 361 -9.16 28.20 -9.65
N ILE A 362 -9.48 27.76 -8.44
CA ILE A 362 -8.52 27.73 -7.34
C ILE A 362 -8.06 26.31 -7.10
N ASN A 363 -6.80 26.16 -6.68
CA ASN A 363 -6.25 24.96 -6.11
C ASN A 363 -6.60 24.91 -4.62
N PRO A 364 -7.52 24.05 -4.18
CA PRO A 364 -7.97 24.03 -2.79
C PRO A 364 -6.85 23.74 -1.80
N TRP A 365 -5.84 22.93 -2.18
CA TRP A 365 -4.73 22.51 -1.31
C TRP A 365 -3.69 23.61 -1.06
N ALA A 366 -3.60 24.59 -1.96
CA ALA A 366 -2.70 25.74 -1.81
C ALA A 366 -3.44 27.04 -1.42
N SER A 367 -4.77 27.00 -1.34
CA SER A 367 -5.59 28.21 -1.15
C SER A 367 -5.91 28.55 0.31
N ASP A 368 -5.89 27.58 1.21
CA ASP A 368 -5.97 27.85 2.66
C ASP A 368 -4.55 28.08 3.16
N ALA A 369 -4.14 29.35 3.25
CA ALA A 369 -2.76 29.74 3.54
C ALA A 369 -2.48 29.90 5.04
N ASN A 370 -3.47 29.61 5.90
CA ASN A 370 -3.36 29.74 7.35
C ASN A 370 -3.82 28.51 8.14
N CYS A 371 -4.17 27.42 7.45
CA CYS A 371 -4.64 26.17 8.03
C CYS A 371 -5.91 26.32 8.90
N ASP A 372 -6.82 27.23 8.54
CA ASP A 372 -8.09 27.42 9.27
C ASP A 372 -9.25 26.61 8.69
N THR A 373 -8.96 25.74 7.71
CA THR A 373 -9.87 24.89 6.92
C THR A 373 -10.80 25.65 5.97
N MET A 374 -10.55 26.94 5.75
CA MET A 374 -11.39 27.77 4.90
C MET A 374 -10.56 28.63 3.94
N ALA A 375 -10.48 28.23 2.67
CA ALA A 375 -9.95 29.10 1.61
C ALA A 375 -10.81 30.38 1.45
N ASN A 376 -10.34 31.51 1.98
CA ASN A 376 -11.10 32.75 2.10
C ASN A 376 -10.26 34.01 1.88
N LEU A 377 -10.84 35.19 2.17
CA LEU A 377 -10.16 36.47 1.96
C LEU A 377 -8.95 36.67 2.91
N GLY A 378 -8.97 36.03 4.08
CA GLY A 378 -7.86 35.98 5.02
C GLY A 378 -6.61 35.39 4.38
N ASP A 379 -6.76 34.28 3.67
CA ASP A 379 -5.69 33.59 2.94
C ASP A 379 -5.17 34.45 1.79
N ALA A 380 -6.07 35.04 1.01
CA ALA A 380 -5.69 35.95 -0.06
C ALA A 380 -4.85 37.14 0.46
N ILE A 381 -5.15 37.63 1.67
CA ILE A 381 -4.36 38.68 2.32
C ILE A 381 -2.99 38.16 2.76
N ILE A 382 -2.91 36.94 3.28
CA ILE A 382 -1.65 36.29 3.70
C ILE A 382 -0.75 36.09 2.48
N VAL A 383 -1.25 35.44 1.43
CA VAL A 383 -0.52 35.20 0.18
C VAL A 383 0.01 36.51 -0.40
N ALA A 384 -0.83 37.55 -0.49
CA ALA A 384 -0.41 38.86 -0.96
C ALA A 384 0.69 39.50 -0.08
N ASN A 385 0.57 39.43 1.25
CA ASN A 385 1.55 40.02 2.15
C ASN A 385 2.89 39.28 2.10
N VAL A 386 2.88 37.96 1.93
CA VAL A 386 4.08 37.15 1.73
C VAL A 386 4.75 37.51 0.41
N TYR A 387 4.00 37.62 -0.69
CA TYR A 387 4.52 38.08 -1.98
C TYR A 387 5.17 39.47 -1.89
N PHE A 388 4.57 40.40 -1.14
CA PHE A 388 5.15 41.73 -0.90
C PHE A 388 6.31 41.76 0.12
N GLY A 389 6.69 40.61 0.69
CA GLY A 389 7.76 40.50 1.68
C GLY A 389 7.45 41.23 2.99
N LYS A 390 6.18 41.31 3.40
CA LYS A 390 5.82 41.94 4.66
C LYS A 390 6.16 41.03 5.84
N PRO A 391 6.82 41.55 6.89
CA PRO A 391 7.16 40.74 8.05
C PRO A 391 5.90 40.33 8.83
N GLY A 392 5.94 39.14 9.43
CA GLY A 392 4.86 38.60 10.27
C GLY A 392 3.76 37.86 9.52
N PHE A 393 3.99 37.52 8.24
CA PHE A 393 3.12 36.66 7.43
C PHE A 393 3.93 35.48 6.92
N GLU A 394 3.37 34.29 7.05
CA GLU A 394 3.94 33.03 6.59
C GLU A 394 2.84 32.23 5.90
N LEU A 395 3.24 31.45 4.90
CA LEU A 395 2.36 30.55 4.16
C LEU A 395 2.35 29.22 4.91
N ASN A 396 1.20 28.87 5.50
CA ASN A 396 1.00 27.63 6.23
C ASN A 396 -0.25 26.97 5.66
N CYS A 397 -0.09 26.16 4.62
CA CYS A 397 -1.21 25.43 4.03
C CYS A 397 -1.35 24.07 4.69
N CYS A 398 -2.59 23.65 4.89
CA CYS A 398 -2.94 22.33 5.39
C CYS A 398 -3.97 21.71 4.44
N PRO A 399 -3.79 20.44 4.04
CA PRO A 399 -4.77 19.73 3.20
C PRO A 399 -6.13 19.53 3.89
#